data_AF-A0A5R2N889-F1
#
_entry.id   AF-A0A5R2N889-F1
#
_cell.length_a   1.000
_cell.length_b   1.000
_cell.length_c   1.000
_cell.angle_alpha   90.00
_cell.angle_beta   90.00
_cell.angle_gamma   90.00
#
_symmetry.space_group_name_H-M   'P 1'
#
loop_
_entity.id
_entity.type
_entity.pdbx_description
1 polymer ?
#
loop_
_entity_poly.entity_id
_entity_poly.type
_entity_poly.pdbx_seq_one_letter_code
_entity_poly.pdbx_strand_id
1 'polypeptide(L)'
;WTLQASIFERRKAVYDSKLDSFDRQLDELSSVISRSQSDAEGYRQRLKVAASIEQMRKQLEARQVGSRLNTLLAEDNWAEMSRSLSNAEQTTEAAKRQQGGTAADRNGYIQSWRAEVSQSLSEANSRLSDARELLNKAKLRKQLVELRSEADAIVQSVAKVSVGAVLQSGERLITLVPVNAPLEIETNIVGRSSGFVHVGDPVVIKFDTFPYSQYGLAHGTVRALSPDSFSARDQVRD
;
A
#
# COMPACT_ATOMS: atom_id res chain seq x y z
N TRP A 1 16.57 -11.56 -5.13
CA TRP A 1 15.65 -12.27 -4.20
C TRP A 1 16.31 -12.68 -2.89
N THR A 2 17.55 -13.18 -2.89
CA THR A 2 18.27 -13.64 -1.68
C THR A 2 18.49 -12.57 -0.60
N LEU A 3 18.81 -11.32 -0.97
CA LEU A 3 19.06 -10.25 -0.01
C LEU A 3 17.82 -9.79 0.77
N GLN A 4 16.68 -9.63 0.09
CA GLN A 4 15.44 -9.20 0.75
C GLN A 4 14.90 -10.28 1.69
N ALA A 5 15.00 -11.54 1.28
CA ALA A 5 14.68 -12.67 2.14
C ALA A 5 15.59 -12.75 3.38
N SER A 6 16.90 -12.54 3.23
CA SER A 6 17.82 -12.56 4.37
C SER A 6 17.61 -11.39 5.34
N ILE A 7 17.24 -10.21 4.85
CA ILE A 7 16.86 -9.07 5.71
C ILE A 7 15.59 -9.40 6.50
N PHE A 8 14.58 -9.98 5.85
CA PHE A 8 13.34 -10.39 6.53
C PHE A 8 13.62 -11.42 7.63
N GLU A 9 14.35 -12.49 7.32
CA GLU A 9 14.72 -13.52 8.30
C GLU A 9 15.46 -12.92 9.49
N ARG A 10 16.42 -12.01 9.25
CA ARG A 10 17.16 -11.36 10.32
C ARG A 10 16.27 -10.46 11.18
N ARG A 11 15.36 -9.69 10.57
CA ARG A 11 14.40 -8.84 11.30
C ARG A 11 13.45 -9.69 12.16
N LYS A 12 12.92 -10.77 11.59
CA LYS A 12 12.06 -11.71 12.31
C LYS A 12 12.80 -12.36 13.47
N ALA A 13 14.03 -12.83 13.27
CA ALA A 13 14.84 -13.42 14.34
C ALA A 13 15.11 -12.43 15.49
N VAL A 14 15.37 -11.15 15.18
CA VAL A 14 15.55 -10.10 16.21
C VAL A 14 14.25 -9.88 16.99
N TYR A 15 13.12 -9.81 16.30
CA TYR A 15 11.80 -9.68 16.94
C TYR A 15 11.49 -10.87 17.85
N ASP A 16 11.65 -12.10 17.34
CA ASP A 16 11.39 -13.34 18.07
C ASP A 16 12.30 -13.44 19.32
N SER A 17 13.59 -13.13 19.18
CA SER A 17 14.54 -13.10 20.30
C SER A 17 14.17 -12.05 21.36
N LYS A 18 13.69 -10.88 20.93
CA LYS A 18 13.25 -9.84 21.86
C LYS A 18 11.98 -10.24 22.61
N LEU A 19 11.02 -10.91 21.94
CA LEU A 19 9.83 -11.44 22.60
C LEU A 19 10.18 -12.55 23.61
N ASP A 20 11.04 -13.49 23.23
CA ASP A 20 11.50 -14.55 24.11
C ASP A 20 12.21 -13.98 25.35
N SER A 21 13.00 -12.91 25.20
CA SER A 21 13.58 -12.20 26.35
C SER A 21 12.52 -11.62 27.28
N PHE A 22 11.42 -11.07 26.77
CA PHE A 22 10.32 -10.58 27.62
C PHE A 22 9.59 -11.74 28.30
N ASP A 23 9.34 -12.82 27.57
CA ASP A 23 8.63 -13.99 28.08
C ASP A 23 9.43 -14.64 29.23
N ARG A 24 10.74 -14.81 29.08
CA ARG A 24 11.62 -15.29 30.17
C ARG A 24 11.60 -14.38 31.40
N GLN A 25 11.58 -13.06 31.22
CA GLN A 25 11.48 -12.10 32.34
C GLN A 25 10.14 -12.21 33.07
N LEU A 26 9.05 -12.38 32.32
CA LEU A 26 7.71 -12.58 32.88
C LEU A 26 7.59 -13.90 33.64
N ASP A 27 8.19 -14.96 33.12
CA ASP A 27 8.24 -16.28 33.77
C ASP A 27 9.05 -16.24 35.08
N GLU A 28 10.20 -15.56 35.07
CA GLU A 28 11.00 -15.37 36.29
C GLU A 28 10.23 -14.58 37.35
N LEU A 29 9.56 -13.48 36.96
CA LEU A 29 8.70 -12.71 37.86
C LEU A 29 7.52 -13.55 38.39
N SER A 30 6.92 -14.39 37.55
CA SER A 30 5.84 -15.30 37.97
C SER A 30 6.31 -16.31 39.02
N SER A 31 7.55 -16.77 38.89
CA SER A 31 8.18 -17.69 39.85
C SER A 31 8.47 -16.98 41.18
N VAL A 32 8.93 -15.73 41.15
CA VAL A 32 9.12 -14.89 42.34
C VAL A 32 7.78 -14.63 43.05
N ILE A 33 6.73 -14.31 42.29
CA ILE A 33 5.37 -14.12 42.83
C ILE A 33 4.89 -15.39 43.52
N SER A 34 4.99 -16.54 42.85
CA SER A 34 4.52 -17.82 43.39
C SER A 34 5.27 -18.22 44.67
N ARG A 35 6.59 -18.01 44.69
CA ARG A 35 7.43 -18.27 45.88
C ARG A 35 7.07 -17.34 47.04
N SER A 36 7.04 -16.04 46.80
CA SER A 36 6.75 -15.05 47.86
C SER A 36 5.32 -15.16 48.39
N GLN A 37 4.35 -15.56 47.57
CA GLN A 37 2.99 -15.89 48.03
C GLN A 37 2.96 -17.13 48.92
N SER A 38 3.74 -18.17 48.57
CA SER A 38 3.86 -19.38 49.39
C SER A 38 4.51 -19.08 50.74
N ASP A 39 5.57 -18.25 50.75
CA ASP A 39 6.22 -17.78 51.96
C ASP A 39 5.25 -16.97 52.84
N ALA A 40 4.50 -16.05 52.24
CA ALA A 40 3.48 -15.26 52.93
C ALA A 40 2.40 -16.17 53.56
N GLU A 41 1.91 -17.18 52.86
CA GLU A 41 0.96 -18.12 53.44
C GLU A 41 1.57 -18.91 54.61
N GLY A 42 2.82 -19.37 54.48
CA GLY A 42 3.56 -20.03 55.56
C GLY A 42 3.70 -19.15 56.80
N TYR A 43 4.09 -17.88 56.64
CA TYR A 43 4.17 -16.92 57.75
C TYR A 43 2.80 -16.62 58.34
N ARG A 44 1.75 -16.52 57.53
CA ARG A 44 0.38 -16.29 57.99
C ARG A 44 -0.11 -17.41 58.90
N GLN A 45 0.20 -18.67 58.57
CA GLN A 45 -0.12 -19.81 59.44
C GLN A 45 0.70 -19.81 60.73
N ARG A 46 1.99 -19.52 60.67
CA ARG A 46 2.85 -19.40 61.87
C ARG A 46 2.41 -18.26 62.78
N LEU A 47 1.98 -17.14 62.22
CA LEU A 47 1.51 -15.98 62.97
C LEU A 47 0.24 -16.30 63.78
N LYS A 48 -0.68 -17.11 63.24
CA LYS A 48 -1.86 -17.61 64.00
C LYS A 48 -1.45 -18.44 65.22
N VAL A 49 -0.45 -19.30 65.07
CA VAL A 49 0.09 -20.12 66.17
C VAL A 49 0.81 -19.23 67.20
N ALA A 50 1.67 -18.31 66.74
CA ALA A 50 2.37 -17.37 67.60
C ALA A 50 1.39 -16.50 68.41
N ALA A 51 0.33 -15.99 67.78
CA ALA A 51 -0.72 -15.21 68.44
C ALA A 51 -1.43 -16.01 69.53
N SER A 52 -1.71 -17.30 69.27
CA SER A 52 -2.33 -18.19 70.26
C SER A 52 -1.39 -18.43 71.45
N ILE A 53 -0.09 -18.65 71.20
CA ILE A 53 0.93 -18.82 72.26
C ILE A 53 1.08 -17.56 73.09
N GLU A 54 1.18 -16.40 72.44
CA GLU A 54 1.25 -15.09 73.08
C GLU A 54 0.05 -14.87 74.01
N GLN A 55 -1.17 -15.13 73.52
CA GLN A 55 -2.40 -15.01 74.32
C GLN A 55 -2.38 -15.94 75.54
N MET A 56 -1.98 -17.20 75.38
CA MET A 56 -1.86 -18.14 76.50
C MET A 56 -0.81 -17.66 77.53
N ARG A 57 0.34 -17.15 77.08
CA ARG A 57 1.39 -16.62 77.97
C ARG A 57 0.91 -15.41 78.75
N LYS A 58 0.22 -14.47 78.09
CA LYS A 58 -0.42 -13.31 78.73
C LYS A 58 -1.42 -13.73 79.82
N GLN A 59 -2.24 -14.75 79.56
CA GLN A 59 -3.19 -15.27 80.56
C GLN A 59 -2.50 -15.91 81.77
N LEU A 60 -1.43 -16.69 81.55
CA LEU A 60 -0.65 -17.31 82.64
C LEU A 60 0.10 -16.28 83.49
N GLU A 61 0.66 -15.25 82.86
CA GLU A 61 1.29 -14.13 83.54
C GLU A 61 0.30 -13.34 84.39
N ALA A 62 -0.89 -13.03 83.87
CA ALA A 62 -1.94 -12.31 84.60
C ALA A 62 -2.42 -13.08 85.84
N ARG A 63 -2.38 -14.42 85.79
CA ARG A 63 -2.66 -15.30 86.94
C ARG A 63 -1.46 -15.50 87.88
N GLN A 64 -0.34 -14.81 87.64
CA GLN A 64 0.91 -14.90 88.40
C GLN A 64 1.53 -16.31 88.45
N VAL A 65 1.15 -17.20 87.52
CA VAL A 65 1.68 -18.58 87.39
C VAL A 65 2.63 -18.74 86.20
N GLY A 66 2.89 -17.66 85.44
CA GLY A 66 3.76 -17.63 84.27
C GLY A 66 4.94 -16.66 84.41
N SER A 67 6.02 -16.92 83.67
CA SER A 67 7.19 -16.03 83.60
C SER A 67 6.99 -14.87 82.61
N ARG A 68 7.22 -13.63 83.06
CA ARG A 68 7.20 -12.42 82.22
C ARG A 68 8.15 -12.52 81.02
N LEU A 69 9.33 -13.13 81.21
CA LEU A 69 10.31 -13.33 80.14
C LEU A 69 9.72 -14.18 79.00
N ASN A 70 8.95 -15.22 79.32
CA ASN A 70 8.33 -16.08 78.32
C ASN A 70 7.22 -15.37 77.54
N THR A 71 6.51 -14.41 78.16
CA THR A 71 5.56 -13.57 77.44
C THR A 71 6.27 -12.64 76.47
N LEU A 72 7.34 -11.97 76.91
CA LEU A 72 8.13 -11.08 76.04
C LEU A 72 8.74 -11.83 74.85
N LEU A 73 9.26 -13.05 75.06
CA LEU A 73 9.76 -13.89 73.97
C LEU A 73 8.65 -14.30 72.97
N ALA A 74 7.42 -14.49 73.45
CA ALA A 74 6.28 -14.78 72.57
C ALA A 74 5.84 -13.55 71.77
N GLU A 75 5.83 -12.36 72.39
CA GLU A 75 5.56 -11.08 71.72
C GLU A 75 6.62 -10.78 70.65
N ASP A 76 7.90 -11.01 70.95
CA ASP A 76 9.01 -10.83 70.01
C ASP A 76 8.89 -11.78 68.80
N ASN A 77 8.64 -13.07 69.04
CA ASN A 77 8.41 -14.05 67.97
C ASN A 77 7.21 -13.66 67.08
N TRP A 78 6.10 -13.22 67.68
CA TRP A 78 4.95 -12.74 66.93
C TRP A 78 5.32 -11.54 66.06
N ALA A 79 6.05 -10.56 66.62
CA ALA A 79 6.51 -9.39 65.89
C ALA A 79 7.46 -9.75 64.73
N GLU A 80 8.36 -10.71 64.93
CA GLU A 80 9.24 -11.23 63.87
C GLU A 80 8.46 -11.93 62.75
N MET A 81 7.48 -12.77 63.09
CA MET A 81 6.63 -13.45 62.09
C MET A 81 5.76 -12.46 61.32
N SER A 82 5.23 -11.44 62.00
CA SER A 82 4.44 -10.36 61.39
C SER A 82 5.29 -9.55 60.40
N ARG A 83 6.52 -9.21 60.79
CA ARG A 83 7.49 -8.53 59.90
C ARG A 83 7.83 -9.40 58.68
N SER A 84 8.03 -10.69 58.88
CA SER A 84 8.36 -11.63 57.80
C SER A 84 7.19 -11.77 56.80
N LEU A 85 5.96 -11.86 57.30
CA LEU A 85 4.74 -11.84 56.47
C LEU A 85 4.65 -10.56 55.64
N SER A 86 4.79 -9.40 56.29
CA SER A 86 4.73 -8.09 55.63
C SER A 86 5.78 -7.97 54.51
N ASN A 87 7.01 -8.43 54.76
CA ASN A 87 8.07 -8.42 53.75
C ASN A 87 7.75 -9.35 52.55
N ALA A 88 7.21 -10.53 52.79
CA ALA A 88 6.80 -11.46 51.73
C ALA A 88 5.63 -10.89 50.89
N GLU A 89 4.65 -10.24 51.52
CA GLU A 89 3.54 -9.57 50.84
C GLU A 89 4.03 -8.37 50.02
N GLN A 90 4.93 -7.55 50.56
CA GLN A 90 5.53 -6.43 49.82
C GLN A 90 6.34 -6.91 48.61
N THR A 91 7.07 -8.02 48.75
CA THR A 91 7.82 -8.64 47.65
C THR A 91 6.88 -9.14 46.56
N THR A 92 5.77 -9.78 46.95
CA THR A 92 4.73 -10.23 46.02
C THR A 92 4.17 -9.05 45.21
N GLU A 93 3.78 -7.98 45.89
CA GLU A 93 3.16 -6.83 45.22
C GLU A 93 4.16 -6.04 44.36
N ALA A 94 5.42 -5.94 44.79
CA ALA A 94 6.47 -5.36 43.95
C ALA A 94 6.71 -6.17 42.68
N ALA A 95 6.81 -7.51 42.79
CA ALA A 95 6.99 -8.39 41.65
C ALA A 95 5.80 -8.34 40.68
N LYS A 96 4.56 -8.29 41.18
CA LYS A 96 3.35 -8.11 40.34
C LYS A 96 3.36 -6.79 39.58
N ARG A 97 3.72 -5.68 40.23
CA ARG A 97 3.84 -4.37 39.55
C ARG A 97 4.89 -4.41 38.45
N GLN A 98 6.05 -5.02 38.73
CA GLN A 98 7.11 -5.19 37.75
C GLN A 98 6.66 -6.07 36.59
N GLN A 99 5.95 -7.17 36.86
CA GLN A 99 5.39 -8.06 35.83
C GLN A 99 4.40 -7.31 34.93
N GLY A 100 3.52 -6.49 35.50
CA GLY A 100 2.61 -5.62 34.74
C GLY A 100 3.36 -4.62 33.86
N GLY A 101 4.42 -4.01 34.38
CA GLY A 101 5.30 -3.12 33.61
C GLY A 101 5.98 -3.82 32.43
N THR A 102 6.62 -4.96 32.67
CA THR A 102 7.27 -5.77 31.62
C THR A 102 6.26 -6.25 30.56
N ALA A 103 5.04 -6.62 30.96
CA ALA A 103 3.98 -7.00 30.03
C ALA A 103 3.52 -5.81 29.17
N ALA A 104 3.42 -4.61 29.76
CA ALA A 104 3.12 -3.39 29.03
C ALA A 104 4.24 -3.02 28.04
N ASP A 105 5.50 -3.12 28.45
CA ASP A 105 6.67 -2.88 27.58
C ASP A 105 6.72 -3.85 26.41
N ARG A 106 6.46 -5.14 26.66
CA ARG A 106 6.34 -6.17 25.63
C ARG A 106 5.26 -5.82 24.62
N ASN A 107 4.07 -5.42 25.09
CA ASN A 107 2.97 -5.02 24.21
C ASN A 107 3.32 -3.75 23.43
N GLY A 108 3.94 -2.76 24.06
CA GLY A 108 4.42 -1.53 23.41
C GLY A 108 5.41 -1.84 22.29
N TYR A 109 6.35 -2.76 22.53
CA TYR A 109 7.30 -3.23 21.52
C TYR A 109 6.59 -3.88 20.32
N ILE A 110 5.60 -4.75 20.57
CA ILE A 110 4.81 -5.39 19.49
C ILE A 110 4.07 -4.35 18.65
N GLN A 111 3.44 -3.35 19.28
CA GLN A 111 2.71 -2.30 18.55
C GLN A 111 3.66 -1.42 17.75
N SER A 112 4.80 -1.03 18.33
CA SER A 112 5.83 -0.24 17.64
C SER A 112 6.38 -0.98 16.42
N TRP A 113 6.68 -2.28 16.56
CA TRP A 113 7.14 -3.12 15.46
C TRP A 113 6.09 -3.20 14.33
N ARG A 114 4.81 -3.40 14.67
CA ARG A 114 3.72 -3.42 13.69
C ARG A 114 3.57 -2.08 12.96
N ALA A 115 3.70 -0.96 13.67
CA ALA A 115 3.65 0.37 13.09
C ALA A 115 4.81 0.59 12.10
N GLU A 116 6.04 0.21 12.48
CA GLU A 116 7.22 0.31 11.62
C GLU A 116 7.08 -0.53 10.33
N VAL A 117 6.60 -1.77 10.46
CA VAL A 117 6.34 -2.64 9.30
C VAL A 117 5.25 -2.07 8.39
N SER A 118 4.17 -1.54 8.97
CA SER A 118 3.07 -0.92 8.21
C SER A 118 3.53 0.32 7.45
N GLN A 119 4.35 1.16 8.08
CA GLN A 119 4.97 2.32 7.45
C GLN A 119 5.90 1.91 6.30
N SER A 120 6.78 0.92 6.53
CA SER A 120 7.67 0.38 5.50
C SER A 120 6.90 -0.18 4.30
N LEU A 121 5.77 -0.86 4.55
CA LEU A 121 4.90 -1.39 3.52
C LEU A 121 4.23 -0.27 2.70
N SER A 122 3.74 0.77 3.36
CA SER A 122 3.15 1.94 2.71
C SER A 122 4.16 2.62 1.76
N GLU A 123 5.39 2.83 2.23
CA GLU A 123 6.48 3.39 1.43
C GLU A 123 6.84 2.50 0.23
N ALA A 124 6.93 1.19 0.44
CA ALA A 124 7.20 0.24 -0.63
C ALA A 124 6.09 0.24 -1.70
N ASN A 125 4.82 0.31 -1.28
CA ASN A 125 3.67 0.40 -2.18
C ASN A 125 3.67 1.70 -2.99
N SER A 126 4.01 2.83 -2.36
CA SER A 126 4.15 4.12 -3.04
C SER A 126 5.22 4.05 -4.14
N ARG A 127 6.43 3.56 -3.78
CA ARG A 127 7.53 3.37 -4.75
C ARG A 127 7.15 2.41 -5.89
N LEU A 128 6.40 1.37 -5.59
CA LEU A 128 5.89 0.44 -6.61
C LEU A 128 4.91 1.12 -7.57
N SER A 129 4.03 1.98 -7.05
CA SER A 129 3.11 2.78 -7.86
C SER A 129 3.87 3.71 -8.81
N ASP A 130 4.82 4.47 -8.28
CA ASP A 130 5.67 5.38 -9.07
C ASP A 130 6.44 4.63 -10.15
N ALA A 131 7.06 3.50 -9.79
CA ALA A 131 7.79 2.66 -10.74
C ALA A 131 6.89 2.10 -11.86
N ARG A 132 5.65 1.74 -11.53
CA ARG A 132 4.65 1.28 -12.54
C ARG A 132 4.25 2.41 -13.48
N GLU A 133 4.05 3.62 -12.96
CA GLU A 133 3.72 4.77 -13.78
C GLU A 133 4.88 5.13 -14.72
N LEU A 134 6.10 5.16 -14.21
CA LEU A 134 7.31 5.37 -15.01
C LEU A 134 7.47 4.30 -16.09
N LEU A 135 7.20 3.03 -15.76
CA LEU A 135 7.21 1.94 -16.73
C LEU A 135 6.16 2.15 -17.83
N ASN A 136 4.94 2.57 -17.48
CA ASN A 136 3.89 2.84 -18.46
C ASN A 136 4.25 4.01 -19.37
N LYS A 137 4.77 5.10 -18.81
CA LYS A 137 5.30 6.25 -19.58
C LYS A 137 6.42 5.81 -20.53
N ALA A 138 7.36 5.00 -20.07
CA ALA A 138 8.44 4.48 -20.90
C ALA A 138 7.94 3.56 -22.02
N LYS A 139 6.94 2.70 -21.75
CA LYS A 139 6.29 1.85 -22.76
C LYS A 139 5.57 2.68 -23.82
N LEU A 140 4.80 3.69 -23.42
CA LEU A 140 4.10 4.58 -24.34
C LEU A 140 5.10 5.35 -25.20
N ARG A 141 6.16 5.91 -24.60
CA ARG A 141 7.22 6.60 -25.34
C ARG A 141 7.90 5.66 -26.34
N LYS A 142 8.14 4.40 -25.99
CA LYS A 142 8.69 3.40 -26.91
C LYS A 142 7.74 3.11 -28.08
N GLN A 143 6.44 3.02 -27.84
CA GLN A 143 5.44 2.81 -28.90
C GLN A 143 5.38 4.01 -29.86
N LEU A 144 5.45 5.24 -29.36
CA LEU A 144 5.39 6.46 -30.18
C LEU A 144 6.63 6.72 -31.03
N VAL A 145 7.71 5.94 -30.89
CA VAL A 145 8.90 6.02 -31.75
C VAL A 145 8.68 5.32 -33.09
N GLU A 146 7.72 4.40 -33.17
CA GLU A 146 7.41 3.67 -34.38
C GLU A 146 6.06 4.14 -34.96
N LEU A 147 6.10 4.74 -36.15
CA LEU A 147 4.90 5.10 -36.89
C LEU A 147 4.50 3.93 -37.79
N ARG A 148 3.30 3.38 -37.59
CA ARG A 148 2.72 2.33 -38.44
C ARG A 148 1.45 2.85 -39.12
N SER A 149 1.23 2.44 -40.36
CA SER A 149 -0.04 2.68 -41.07
C SER A 149 -1.14 1.82 -40.45
N GLU A 150 -2.34 2.38 -40.26
CA GLU A 150 -3.50 1.64 -39.73
C GLU A 150 -4.10 0.67 -40.76
N ALA A 151 -3.84 0.90 -42.04
CA ALA A 151 -4.33 0.08 -43.15
C ALA A 151 -3.26 -0.07 -44.23
N ASP A 152 -3.46 -1.07 -45.08
CA ASP A 152 -2.66 -1.23 -46.29
C ASP A 152 -2.77 0.04 -47.13
N ALA A 153 -1.62 0.60 -47.49
CA ALA A 153 -1.53 1.87 -48.17
C ALA A 153 -0.28 1.95 -49.03
N ILE A 154 -0.34 2.78 -50.07
CA ILE A 154 0.77 3.10 -50.95
C ILE A 154 1.42 4.39 -50.45
N VAL A 155 2.74 4.42 -50.39
CA VAL A 155 3.50 5.63 -50.03
C VAL A 155 3.48 6.60 -51.21
N GLN A 156 2.80 7.75 -51.05
CA GLN A 156 2.71 8.80 -52.07
C GLN A 156 3.92 9.74 -52.02
N SER A 157 4.32 10.16 -50.82
CA SER A 157 5.46 11.04 -50.64
C SER A 157 6.14 10.83 -49.29
N VAL A 158 7.43 11.16 -49.24
CA VAL A 158 8.26 11.15 -48.02
C VAL A 158 8.96 12.50 -47.93
N ALA A 159 8.93 13.12 -46.76
CA ALA A 159 9.59 14.40 -46.51
C ALA A 159 11.10 14.29 -46.71
N LYS A 160 11.73 15.36 -47.22
CA LYS A 160 13.18 15.42 -47.45
C LYS A 160 13.92 15.66 -46.14
N VAL A 161 14.03 14.64 -45.31
CA VAL A 161 14.74 14.69 -44.03
C VAL A 161 15.88 13.65 -43.99
N SER A 162 16.96 13.96 -43.28
CA SER A 162 18.11 13.06 -43.11
C SER A 162 17.98 12.22 -41.84
N VAL A 163 18.67 11.08 -41.80
CA VAL A 163 18.74 10.24 -40.60
C VAL A 163 19.38 11.05 -39.46
N GLY A 164 18.69 11.12 -38.32
CA GLY A 164 19.11 11.91 -37.16
C GLY A 164 18.60 13.35 -37.13
N ALA A 165 17.88 13.81 -38.15
CA ALA A 165 17.18 15.09 -38.13
C ALA A 165 15.99 15.05 -37.15
N VAL A 166 15.71 16.17 -36.49
CA VAL A 166 14.57 16.34 -35.58
C VAL A 166 13.43 16.99 -36.35
N LEU A 167 12.26 16.34 -36.39
CA LEU A 167 11.02 16.94 -36.92
C LEU A 167 10.22 17.61 -35.81
N GLN A 168 9.53 18.70 -36.16
CA GLN A 168 8.58 19.35 -35.26
C GLN A 168 7.20 18.67 -35.32
N SER A 169 6.44 18.79 -34.22
CA SER A 169 5.07 18.30 -34.18
C SER A 169 4.21 19.02 -35.23
N GLY A 170 3.50 18.24 -36.05
CA GLY A 170 2.65 18.76 -37.12
C GLY A 170 3.30 18.80 -38.50
N GLU A 171 4.62 18.58 -38.61
CA GLU A 171 5.28 18.43 -39.90
C GLU A 171 4.92 17.08 -40.54
N ARG A 172 4.54 17.09 -41.82
CA ARG A 172 4.21 15.87 -42.56
C ARG A 172 5.49 15.13 -42.90
N LEU A 173 5.63 13.88 -42.41
CA LEU A 173 6.78 13.01 -42.70
C LEU A 173 6.52 12.07 -43.89
N ILE A 174 5.36 11.40 -43.90
CA ILE A 174 4.95 10.46 -44.95
C ILE A 174 3.49 10.72 -45.30
N THR A 175 3.16 10.74 -46.58
CA THR A 175 1.78 10.72 -47.06
C THR A 175 1.46 9.33 -47.60
N LEU A 176 0.40 8.72 -47.06
CA LEU A 176 -0.06 7.39 -47.43
C LEU A 176 -1.44 7.47 -48.08
N VAL A 177 -1.66 6.66 -49.12
CA VAL A 177 -2.96 6.53 -49.80
C VAL A 177 -3.46 5.09 -49.64
N PRO A 178 -4.58 4.84 -48.94
CA PRO A 178 -5.10 3.49 -48.72
C PRO A 178 -5.39 2.75 -50.04
N VAL A 179 -5.09 1.45 -50.11
CA VAL A 179 -5.31 0.67 -51.35
C VAL A 179 -6.78 0.45 -51.69
N ASN A 180 -7.67 0.49 -50.69
CA ASN A 180 -9.11 0.21 -50.85
C ASN A 180 -10.00 1.44 -50.61
N ALA A 181 -9.45 2.65 -50.81
CA ALA A 181 -10.26 3.86 -50.67
C ALA A 181 -11.30 3.94 -51.80
N PRO A 182 -12.59 4.21 -51.49
CA PRO A 182 -13.58 4.45 -52.54
C PRO A 182 -13.19 5.69 -53.34
N LEU A 183 -13.35 5.63 -54.66
CA LEU A 183 -13.09 6.77 -55.52
C LEU A 183 -14.22 7.79 -55.36
N GLU A 184 -13.87 8.99 -54.95
CA GLU A 184 -14.80 10.11 -54.79
C GLU A 184 -14.37 11.26 -55.67
N ILE A 185 -15.36 11.98 -56.21
CA ILE A 185 -15.13 13.15 -57.04
C ILE A 185 -15.75 14.34 -56.31
N GLU A 186 -14.88 15.26 -55.92
CA GLU A 186 -15.30 16.56 -55.41
C GLU A 186 -15.35 17.56 -56.56
N THR A 187 -16.47 18.24 -56.70
CA THR A 187 -16.66 19.26 -57.73
C THR A 187 -17.52 20.40 -57.22
N ASN A 188 -17.27 21.60 -57.73
CA ASN A 188 -18.02 22.79 -57.38
C ASN A 188 -19.18 22.98 -58.36
N ILE A 189 -20.36 23.25 -57.83
CA ILE A 189 -21.53 23.66 -58.62
C ILE A 189 -21.73 25.16 -58.51
N VAL A 190 -22.22 25.78 -59.59
CA VAL A 190 -22.58 27.20 -59.56
C VAL A 190 -23.73 27.40 -58.58
N GLY A 191 -23.61 28.35 -57.64
CA GLY A 191 -24.60 28.54 -56.57
C GLY A 191 -26.05 28.70 -57.03
N ARG A 192 -26.29 29.24 -58.24
CA ARG A 192 -27.63 29.30 -58.83
C ARG A 192 -28.28 27.93 -59.10
N SER A 193 -27.47 26.87 -59.14
CA SER A 193 -27.87 25.50 -59.42
C SER A 193 -27.94 24.63 -58.16
N SER A 194 -27.54 25.16 -57.00
CA SER A 194 -27.49 24.37 -55.75
C SER A 194 -28.86 23.92 -55.28
N GLY A 195 -29.91 24.71 -55.52
CA GLY A 195 -31.30 24.34 -55.20
C GLY A 195 -31.89 23.21 -56.05
N PHE A 196 -31.16 22.73 -57.07
CA PHE A 196 -31.61 21.67 -57.97
C PHE A 196 -30.84 20.36 -57.81
N VAL A 197 -29.82 20.33 -56.94
CA VAL A 197 -29.00 19.13 -56.68
C VAL A 197 -29.27 18.64 -55.27
N HIS A 198 -29.57 17.36 -55.11
CA HIS A 198 -29.87 16.75 -53.83
C HIS A 198 -28.96 15.55 -53.56
N VAL A 199 -28.74 15.26 -52.28
CA VAL A 199 -28.06 14.03 -51.86
C VAL A 199 -28.86 12.82 -52.34
N GLY A 200 -28.17 11.87 -52.96
CA GLY A 200 -28.76 10.67 -53.57
C GLY A 200 -29.02 10.78 -55.07
N ASP A 201 -28.91 11.97 -55.67
CA ASP A 201 -29.14 12.14 -57.10
C ASP A 201 -28.12 11.32 -57.92
N PRO A 202 -28.55 10.59 -58.97
CA PRO A 202 -27.65 9.86 -59.84
C PRO A 202 -26.85 10.83 -60.71
N VAL A 203 -25.54 10.61 -60.77
CA VAL A 203 -24.61 11.42 -61.58
C VAL A 203 -23.90 10.56 -62.61
N VAL A 204 -23.67 11.16 -63.78
CA VAL A 204 -22.89 10.56 -64.86
C VAL A 204 -21.62 11.38 -65.03
N ILE A 205 -20.48 10.71 -64.90
CA ILE A 205 -19.15 11.30 -64.96
C ILE A 205 -18.50 10.92 -66.29
N LYS A 206 -17.99 11.94 -66.98
CA LYS A 206 -17.20 11.79 -68.21
C LYS A 206 -15.77 12.20 -67.92
N PHE A 207 -14.82 11.28 -68.08
CA PHE A 207 -13.40 11.57 -67.96
C PHE A 207 -12.85 12.03 -69.30
N ASP A 208 -12.25 13.21 -69.34
CA ASP A 208 -11.70 13.76 -70.59
C ASP A 208 -10.53 12.91 -71.12
N THR A 209 -9.74 12.34 -70.22
CA THR A 209 -8.61 11.45 -70.53
C THR A 209 -9.04 10.07 -71.05
N PHE A 210 -10.31 9.70 -70.96
CA PHE A 210 -10.84 8.41 -71.40
C PHE A 210 -12.09 8.60 -72.27
N PRO A 211 -11.98 8.52 -73.62
CA PRO A 211 -13.11 8.69 -74.51
C PRO A 211 -14.26 7.73 -74.17
N TYR A 212 -15.42 8.28 -73.79
CA TYR A 212 -16.57 7.49 -73.32
C TYR A 212 -17.12 6.51 -74.35
N SER A 213 -16.86 6.74 -75.64
CA SER A 213 -17.23 5.84 -76.74
C SER A 213 -16.49 4.50 -76.69
N GLN A 214 -15.30 4.46 -76.07
CA GLN A 214 -14.47 3.25 -75.93
C GLN A 214 -14.50 2.68 -74.51
N TYR A 215 -14.49 3.55 -73.50
CA TYR A 215 -14.33 3.16 -72.09
C TYR A 215 -15.61 3.26 -71.25
N GLY A 216 -16.72 3.75 -71.84
CA GLY A 216 -18.00 3.88 -71.16
C GLY A 216 -18.14 5.16 -70.32
N LEU A 217 -19.21 5.22 -69.53
CA LEU A 217 -19.52 6.32 -68.60
C LEU A 217 -19.35 5.83 -67.17
N ALA A 218 -18.79 6.68 -66.30
CA ALA A 218 -18.79 6.40 -64.87
C ALA A 218 -20.11 6.88 -64.27
N HIS A 219 -20.66 6.09 -63.36
CA HIS A 219 -21.89 6.39 -62.65
C HIS A 219 -21.59 6.55 -61.16
N GLY A 220 -22.26 7.51 -60.54
CA GLY A 220 -22.16 7.73 -59.10
C GLY A 220 -23.47 8.26 -58.55
N THR A 221 -23.47 8.56 -57.25
CA THR A 221 -24.56 9.22 -56.56
C THR A 221 -24.00 10.38 -55.77
N VAL A 222 -24.73 11.50 -55.70
CA VAL A 222 -24.34 12.64 -54.86
C VAL A 222 -24.30 12.17 -53.40
N ARG A 223 -23.10 11.99 -52.85
CA ARG A 223 -22.91 11.54 -51.46
C ARG A 223 -23.18 12.65 -50.46
N ALA A 224 -22.71 13.86 -50.76
CA ALA A 224 -22.81 15.01 -49.89
C ALA A 224 -22.90 16.30 -50.71
N LEU A 225 -23.61 17.29 -50.17
CA LEU A 225 -23.67 18.65 -50.70
C LEU A 225 -23.32 19.61 -49.57
N SER A 226 -22.26 20.41 -49.76
CA SER A 226 -21.88 21.41 -48.78
C SER A 226 -22.90 22.57 -48.77
N PRO A 227 -23.35 23.02 -47.59
CA PRO A 227 -24.20 24.21 -47.47
C PRO A 227 -23.44 25.53 -47.67
N ASP A 228 -22.10 25.49 -47.67
CA ASP A 228 -21.25 26.68 -47.73
C ASP A 228 -20.92 27.10 -49.17
N SER A 229 -20.74 28.41 -49.36
CA SER A 229 -20.30 29.01 -50.62
C SER A 229 -18.81 29.37 -50.54
N PHE A 230 -17.99 28.75 -51.38
CA PHE A 230 -16.56 29.00 -51.43
C PHE A 230 -16.20 30.08 -52.46
N SER A 231 -15.40 31.07 -52.07
CA SER A 231 -14.86 32.06 -52.99
C SER A 231 -13.57 31.54 -53.61
N ALA A 232 -13.27 31.88 -54.87
CA ALA A 232 -12.02 31.47 -55.53
C ALA A 232 -10.72 31.87 -54.79
N ARG A 233 -10.79 32.78 -53.81
CA ARG A 233 -9.67 33.16 -52.93
C ARG A 233 -9.42 32.19 -51.78
N ASP A 234 -10.39 31.38 -51.38
CA ASP A 234 -10.28 30.49 -50.23
C ASP A 234 -9.62 29.15 -50.58
N GLN A 235 -9.58 28.78 -51.88
CA GLN A 235 -9.06 27.49 -52.37
C GLN A 235 -7.53 27.42 -52.51
N VAL A 236 -6.79 28.53 -52.40
CA VAL A 236 -5.31 28.53 -52.60
C VAL A 236 -4.55 28.20 -51.30
N ARG A 237 -5.25 27.90 -50.20
CA ARG A 237 -4.64 27.74 -48.87
C ARG A 237 -4.56 26.31 -48.32
N ASP A 238 -5.01 25.31 -49.05
CA ASP A 238 -4.92 23.89 -48.67
C ASP A 238 -3.91 23.10 -49.51
#